data_AF-A0A6A7L960-F1
#
_entry.id   AF-A0A6A7L960-F1
#
_cell.length_a   1.000
_cell.length_b   1.000
_cell.length_c   1.000
_cell.angle_alpha   90.00
_cell.angle_beta   90.00
_cell.angle_gamma   90.00
#
_symmetry.space_group_name_H-M   'P 1'
#
loop_
_entity.id
_entity.type
_entity.pdbx_description
1 polymer ?
#
loop_
_entity_poly.entity_id
_entity_poly.type
_entity_poly.pdbx_seq_one_letter_code
_entity_poly.pdbx_strand_id
1 'polypeptide(L)'
;MRLAFFSRSAGSALLGVFLLTSAPAQGQTGRLAAQAAPADVPFSAIVETIEFNDVSQETQKLVLDRIGVRPGDTLTVEARRRIARELRTVQKGMTFTYKSGAQLGTATLIISAEC
;
A
#
# COMPACT_ATOMS: atom_id res chain seq x y z
N MET A 1 -53.32 -4.40 -10.12
CA MET A 1 -53.74 -5.09 -11.35
C MET A 1 -52.51 -5.39 -12.20
N ARG A 2 -52.56 -6.49 -12.97
CA ARG A 2 -51.52 -7.24 -13.71
C ARG A 2 -50.90 -8.44 -12.97
N LEU A 3 -51.65 -9.53 -13.13
CA LEU A 3 -51.25 -10.93 -13.13
C LEU A 3 -50.23 -11.25 -14.23
N ALA A 4 -49.45 -12.33 -14.01
CA ALA A 4 -49.17 -13.48 -14.90
C ALA A 4 -47.72 -13.97 -14.70
N PHE A 5 -47.48 -15.15 -14.11
CA PHE A 5 -47.55 -16.52 -14.65
C PHE A 5 -46.41 -16.91 -15.61
N PHE A 6 -45.52 -17.81 -15.15
CA PHE A 6 -44.79 -18.87 -15.89
C PHE A 6 -44.01 -19.65 -14.80
N SER A 7 -44.36 -20.84 -14.30
CA SER A 7 -44.79 -22.13 -14.85
C SER A 7 -43.70 -22.96 -15.54
N ARG A 8 -43.65 -24.24 -15.11
CA ARG A 8 -42.87 -25.43 -15.52
C ARG A 8 -41.44 -25.57 -14.98
N SER A 9 -40.92 -26.78 -14.72
CA SER A 9 -41.43 -28.15 -14.50
C SER A 9 -40.19 -29.06 -14.58
N ALA A 10 -40.20 -30.13 -13.79
CA ALA A 10 -39.39 -31.36 -13.94
C ALA A 10 -37.87 -31.23 -13.65
N GLY A 11 -37.23 -32.17 -12.98
CA GLY A 11 -37.66 -33.48 -12.53
C GLY A 11 -36.49 -34.20 -11.87
N SER A 12 -36.83 -35.20 -11.06
CA SER A 12 -36.07 -36.41 -10.70
C SER A 12 -34.55 -36.41 -10.85
N ALA A 13 -33.85 -36.70 -9.75
CA ALA A 13 -33.25 -38.02 -9.58
C ALA A 13 -32.58 -38.19 -8.19
N LEU A 14 -32.99 -39.27 -7.51
CA LEU A 14 -32.13 -40.28 -6.85
C LEU A 14 -31.15 -39.76 -5.77
N LEU A 15 -31.43 -39.95 -4.48
CA LEU A 15 -31.27 -41.22 -3.73
C LEU A 15 -29.90 -41.87 -4.01
N GLY A 16 -28.98 -41.77 -3.05
CA GLY A 16 -27.67 -42.40 -3.15
C GLY A 16 -26.76 -42.08 -1.97
N VAL A 17 -26.96 -42.83 -0.88
CA VAL A 17 -26.02 -42.98 0.24
C VAL A 17 -24.61 -43.28 -0.27
N PHE A 18 -23.59 -42.54 0.17
CA PHE A 18 -22.23 -43.08 0.20
C PHE A 18 -21.40 -42.52 1.36
N LEU A 19 -21.16 -43.44 2.30
CA LEU A 19 -20.11 -43.57 3.30
C LEU A 19 -19.18 -42.37 3.61
N LEU A 20 -19.14 -42.08 4.91
CA LEU A 20 -17.98 -41.53 5.63
C LEU A 20 -16.71 -42.30 5.25
N THR A 21 -15.77 -41.63 4.60
CA THR A 21 -14.36 -42.01 4.63
C THR A 21 -13.57 -40.78 5.09
N SER A 22 -13.09 -40.85 6.32
CA SER A 22 -12.18 -39.87 6.90
C SER A 22 -10.79 -40.09 6.32
N ALA A 23 -10.31 -39.15 5.50
CA ALA A 23 -8.92 -39.08 5.07
C ALA A 23 -8.37 -37.68 5.40
N PRO A 24 -7.44 -37.55 6.37
CA PRO A 24 -6.71 -36.31 6.59
C PRO A 24 -5.46 -36.34 5.71
N ALA A 25 -5.47 -35.61 4.60
CA ALA A 25 -4.27 -35.38 3.81
C ALA A 25 -4.29 -33.97 3.22
N GLN A 26 -3.73 -33.07 4.03
CA GLN A 26 -2.91 -31.93 3.64
C GLN A 26 -2.97 -31.51 2.18
N GLY A 27 -3.59 -30.35 2.00
CA GLY A 27 -3.56 -29.60 0.76
C GLY A 27 -4.38 -28.35 0.94
N GLN A 28 -4.07 -27.55 1.99
CA GLN A 28 -4.48 -26.16 2.00
C GLN A 28 -3.75 -25.49 0.81
N THR A 29 -4.34 -25.60 -0.37
CA THR A 29 -4.29 -24.55 -1.37
C THR A 29 -4.98 -23.34 -0.75
N GLY A 30 -4.29 -22.72 0.19
CA GLY A 30 -4.49 -21.33 0.53
C GLY A 30 -4.35 -20.61 -0.78
N ARG A 31 -5.51 -20.30 -1.39
CA ARG A 31 -5.62 -19.34 -2.48
C ARG A 31 -4.74 -18.19 -2.05
N LEU A 32 -3.69 -17.96 -2.84
CA LEU A 32 -2.79 -16.83 -2.72
C LEU A 32 -3.64 -15.63 -2.34
N ALA A 33 -3.66 -15.31 -1.04
CA ALA A 33 -3.98 -13.99 -0.61
C ALA A 33 -2.82 -13.21 -1.22
N ALA A 34 -3.06 -12.69 -2.43
CA ALA A 34 -2.40 -11.48 -2.85
C ALA A 34 -2.77 -10.48 -1.76
N GLN A 35 -1.99 -10.49 -0.67
CA GLN A 35 -1.71 -9.29 0.08
C GLN A 35 -1.37 -8.31 -1.02
N ALA A 36 -2.32 -7.43 -1.32
CA ALA A 36 -2.04 -6.23 -2.07
C ALA A 36 -0.91 -5.60 -1.28
N ALA A 37 0.32 -5.83 -1.75
CA ALA A 37 1.50 -5.20 -1.21
C ALA A 37 1.14 -3.71 -1.15
N PRO A 38 1.37 -3.03 0.00
CA PRO A 38 1.10 -1.61 0.09
C PRO A 38 1.77 -0.97 -1.12
N ALA A 39 0.97 -0.39 -2.03
CA ALA A 39 1.36 -0.07 -3.41
C ALA A 39 2.84 0.29 -3.48
N ASP A 40 3.66 -0.67 -3.92
CA ASP A 40 5.10 -0.62 -3.73
C ASP A 40 5.61 0.55 -4.57
N VAL A 41 5.98 1.65 -3.91
CA VAL A 41 6.47 2.84 -4.59
C VAL A 41 7.68 2.39 -5.41
N PRO A 42 7.65 2.50 -6.75
CA PRO A 42 8.68 1.91 -7.59
C PRO A 42 10.06 2.36 -7.12
N PHE A 43 11.03 1.44 -7.20
CA PHE A 43 12.38 1.61 -6.67
C PHE A 43 13.06 2.90 -7.13
N SER A 44 12.61 3.43 -8.28
CA SER A 44 12.80 4.81 -8.74
C SER A 44 11.43 5.42 -9.04
N ALA A 45 11.08 6.49 -8.32
CA ALA A 45 9.85 7.24 -8.51
C ALA A 45 10.17 8.73 -8.53
N ILE A 46 9.40 9.54 -9.25
CA ILE A 46 9.54 11.00 -9.21
C ILE A 46 8.83 11.53 -7.97
N VAL A 47 9.47 12.38 -7.18
CA VAL A 47 8.84 13.03 -6.04
C VAL A 47 7.77 13.98 -6.56
N GLU A 48 6.50 13.70 -6.29
CA GLU A 48 5.39 14.56 -6.71
C GLU A 48 5.20 15.71 -5.73
N THR A 49 5.23 15.41 -4.44
CA THR A 49 4.96 16.35 -3.36
C THR A 49 5.67 15.89 -2.09
N ILE A 50 6.03 16.85 -1.24
CA ILE A 50 6.61 16.62 0.09
C ILE A 50 5.61 17.17 1.12
N GLU A 51 5.07 16.29 1.95
CA GLU A 51 4.14 16.62 3.03
C GLU A 51 4.87 16.57 4.37
N PHE A 52 4.51 17.48 5.27
CA PHE A 52 5.08 17.58 6.60
C PHE A 52 4.00 17.49 7.66
N ASN A 53 4.13 16.54 8.59
CA ASN A 53 3.22 16.35 9.71
C ASN A 53 3.91 16.74 11.01
N ASP A 54 3.29 17.64 11.77
CA ASP A 54 3.78 18.09 13.07
C ASP A 54 5.20 18.71 13.04
N VAL A 55 5.61 19.24 11.89
CA VAL A 55 6.89 19.95 11.70
C VAL A 55 6.65 21.45 11.56
N SER A 56 7.35 22.27 12.34
CA SER A 56 7.29 23.74 12.22
C SER A 56 7.87 24.22 10.89
N GLN A 57 7.38 25.35 10.35
CA GLN A 57 7.84 25.85 9.04
C GLN A 57 9.35 26.14 8.98
N GLU A 58 9.94 26.61 10.08
CA GLU A 58 11.39 26.83 10.18
C GLU A 58 12.15 25.50 9.99
N THR A 59 11.70 24.45 10.67
CA THR A 59 12.28 23.12 10.57
C THR A 59 12.01 22.50 9.20
N GLN A 60 10.84 22.70 8.59
CA GLN A 60 10.55 22.23 7.23
C GLN A 60 11.57 22.78 6.24
N LYS A 61 11.86 24.09 6.29
CA LYS A 61 12.86 24.73 5.42
C LYS A 61 14.25 24.13 5.63
N LEU A 62 14.64 23.90 6.88
CA LEU A 62 15.93 23.29 7.23
C LEU A 62 16.01 21.84 6.72
N VAL A 63 14.95 21.05 6.90
CA VAL A 63 14.86 19.67 6.39
C VAL A 63 15.01 19.66 4.87
N LEU A 64 14.25 20.48 4.16
CA LEU A 64 14.32 20.58 2.70
C LEU A 64 15.71 20.97 2.23
N ASP A 65 16.36 21.93 2.88
CA ASP A 65 17.74 22.32 2.58
C ASP A 65 18.72 21.14 2.73
N ARG A 66 18.60 20.39 3.82
CA ARG A 66 19.51 19.27 4.16
C ARG A 66 19.32 18.04 3.28
N ILE A 67 18.08 17.59 3.07
CA ILE A 67 17.84 16.36 2.30
C ILE A 67 18.17 16.55 0.82
N GLY A 68 18.13 17.78 0.32
CA GLY A 68 18.48 18.11 -1.07
C GLY A 68 17.55 17.47 -2.11
N VAL A 69 16.31 17.17 -1.72
CA VAL A 69 15.27 16.57 -2.58
C VAL A 69 14.13 17.57 -2.73
N ARG A 70 13.64 17.73 -3.95
CA ARG A 70 12.54 18.62 -4.32
C ARG A 70 11.48 17.84 -5.10
N PRO A 71 10.23 18.35 -5.14
CA PRO A 71 9.25 17.89 -6.11
C PRO A 71 9.83 17.97 -7.54
N GLY A 72 9.70 16.90 -8.31
CA GLY A 72 10.29 16.69 -9.63
C GLY A 72 11.58 15.86 -9.63
N ASP A 73 12.24 15.68 -8.48
CA ASP A 73 13.45 14.86 -8.40
C ASP A 73 13.15 13.37 -8.45
N THR A 74 14.11 12.59 -8.97
CA THR A 74 14.03 11.12 -8.91
C THR A 74 14.44 10.61 -7.54
N LEU A 75 13.50 9.97 -6.85
CA LEU A 75 13.69 9.31 -5.58
C LEU A 75 14.38 7.95 -5.77
N THR A 76 15.71 7.96 -5.84
CA THR A 76 16.54 6.75 -5.87
C THR A 76 16.79 6.20 -4.46
N VAL A 77 17.25 4.95 -4.35
CA VAL A 77 17.65 4.36 -3.05
C VAL A 77 18.71 5.19 -2.32
N GLU A 78 19.65 5.78 -3.06
CA GLU A 78 20.66 6.65 -2.48
C GLU A 78 20.06 7.93 -1.90
N ALA A 79 19.10 8.54 -2.60
CA ALA A 79 18.34 9.68 -2.09
C ALA A 79 17.58 9.31 -0.81
N ARG A 80 16.91 8.15 -0.78
CA ARG A 80 16.21 7.64 0.43
C ARG A 80 17.17 7.46 1.61
N ARG A 81 18.34 6.85 1.37
CA ARG A 81 19.38 6.68 2.41
C ARG A 81 19.93 8.02 2.89
N ARG A 82 20.08 9.00 2.00
CA ARG A 82 20.49 10.37 2.38
C ARG A 82 19.42 11.02 3.25
N ILE A 83 18.15 11.02 2.83
CA ILE A 83 17.02 11.55 3.62
C ILE A 83 17.03 10.96 5.03
N ALA A 84 17.16 9.64 5.17
CA ALA A 84 17.19 8.98 6.47
C ALA A 84 18.33 9.45 7.39
N ARG A 85 19.51 9.74 6.82
CA ARG A 85 20.65 10.25 7.58
C ARG A 85 20.45 11.70 7.97
N GLU A 86 20.04 12.54 7.03
CA GLU A 86 19.87 13.98 7.25
C GLU A 86 18.71 14.28 8.21
N LEU A 87 17.60 13.54 8.15
CA LEU A 87 16.52 13.74 9.12
C LEU A 87 16.96 13.48 10.56
N ARG A 88 17.81 12.47 10.77
CA ARG A 88 18.39 12.19 12.09
C ARG A 88 19.37 13.27 12.57
N THR A 89 20.00 14.02 11.65
CA THR A 89 20.92 15.12 12.02
C THR A 89 20.15 16.41 12.32
N VAL A 90 19.00 16.62 11.66
CA VAL A 90 18.14 17.78 11.90
C VAL A 90 17.48 17.71 13.27
N GLN A 91 16.75 16.64 13.57
CA GLN A 91 16.04 16.50 14.84
C GLN A 91 15.87 15.02 15.19
N LYS A 92 16.19 14.66 16.44
CA LYS A 92 15.93 13.31 16.95
C LYS A 92 14.42 13.04 16.95
N GLY A 93 14.03 11.84 16.53
CA GLY A 93 12.61 11.46 16.42
C GLY A 93 11.95 11.82 15.09
N MET A 94 12.67 12.43 14.14
CA MET A 94 12.11 12.59 12.79
C MET A 94 12.12 11.27 12.02
N THR A 95 10.99 10.98 11.40
CA THR A 95 10.79 9.84 10.52
C THR A 95 10.27 10.31 9.17
N PHE A 96 10.37 9.43 8.18
CA PHE A 96 9.79 9.67 6.86
C PHE A 96 9.18 8.39 6.33
N THR A 97 8.13 8.56 5.54
CA THR A 97 7.43 7.48 4.84
C THR A 97 7.16 7.92 3.41
N TYR A 98 6.78 6.96 2.58
CA TYR A 98 6.42 7.21 1.19
C TYR A 98 5.07 6.59 0.91
N LYS A 99 4.27 7.28 0.12
CA LYS A 99 3.08 6.72 -0.51
C LYS A 99 3.17 6.95 -2.02
N SER A 100 2.44 6.14 -2.78
CA SER A 100 2.23 6.38 -4.20
C SER A 100 1.58 7.75 -4.40
N GLY A 101 2.10 8.52 -5.36
CA GLY A 101 1.52 9.80 -5.74
C GLY A 101 0.23 9.64 -6.53
N ALA A 102 -0.34 10.77 -6.95
CA ALA A 102 -1.52 10.79 -7.81
C ALA A 102 -1.23 10.24 -9.23
N GLN A 103 0.03 10.30 -9.66
CA GLN A 103 0.47 9.85 -10.98
C GLN A 103 1.23 8.51 -10.91
N LEU A 104 1.16 7.76 -12.01
CA LEU A 104 1.96 6.53 -12.14
C LEU A 104 3.46 6.87 -12.18
N GLY A 105 4.24 6.18 -11.36
CA GLY A 105 5.68 6.42 -11.25
C GLY A 105 6.06 7.61 -10.38
N THR A 106 5.10 8.21 -9.67
CA THR A 106 5.38 9.29 -8.70
C THR A 106 5.20 8.83 -7.25
N ALA A 107 5.81 9.57 -6.33
CA ALA A 107 5.79 9.31 -4.90
C ALA A 107 5.54 10.59 -4.12
N THR A 108 4.70 10.51 -3.09
CA THR A 108 4.59 11.57 -2.07
C THR A 108 5.49 11.19 -0.89
N LEU A 109 6.44 12.07 -0.57
CA LEU A 109 7.31 11.94 0.59
C LEU A 109 6.62 12.59 1.80
N ILE A 110 6.39 11.83 2.85
CA ILE A 110 5.77 12.32 4.08
C ILE A 110 6.84 12.33 5.17
N ILE A 111 7.09 13.50 5.76
CA ILE A 111 8.06 13.67 6.84
C ILE A 111 7.29 14.02 8.10
N SER A 112 7.51 13.25 9.16
CA SER A 112 6.83 13.42 10.45
C SER A 112 7.85 13.63 11.56
N ALA A 113 7.60 14.57 12.46
CA ALA A 113 8.30 14.62 13.73
C ALA A 113 7.55 13.76 14.76
N GLU A 114 8.25 12.89 15.49
CA GLU A 114 7.70 12.32 16.72
C GLU A 114 7.65 13.42 17.80
N CYS A 115 6.45 13.71 18.32
CA CYS A 115 6.20 14.61 19.44
C CYS A 115 6.57 13.96 20.78
#